data_AF-A0A2N8EL00-F1
#
_entry.id   AF-A0A2N8EL00-F1
#
_cell.length_a   1.000
_cell.length_b   1.000
_cell.length_c   1.000
_cell.angle_alpha   90.00
_cell.angle_beta   90.00
_cell.angle_gamma   90.00
#
_symmetry.space_group_name_H-M   'P 1'
#
loop_
_entity.id
_entity.type
_entity.pdbx_description
1 polymer ?
#
loop_
_entity_poly.entity_id
_entity_poly.type
_entity_poly.pdbx_seq_one_letter_code
_entity_poly.pdbx_strand_id
1 'polypeptide(L)'
;VYEKNLGDGSNPNASALTQSGTFTVTALDGVTTLTVGGIAVVTAGVATGFPQSITTPLGSTLTITGFNAASGVVSYSYTLNDNEAHPTANGANTLPEQFAVTVVDDNGTTATGSLDVNIVDDLPKGVYDSNASTASETQLTLNGNVLSNDVQGADRVPLGENSGPITPGTFTGTYGTLVLNANGTYTYTLNTSDADFKALHGGG
;
A
#
# COMPACT_ATOMS: atom_id res chain seq x y z
N VAL A 1 -5.92 0.82 -8.70
CA VAL A 1 -5.96 -0.03 -7.47
C VAL A 1 -5.37 0.73 -6.31
N TYR A 2 -5.65 0.35 -5.06
CA TYR A 2 -5.14 1.05 -3.87
C TYR A 2 -4.43 0.09 -2.94
N GLU A 3 -3.25 0.45 -2.47
CA GLU A 3 -2.46 -0.34 -1.52
C GLU A 3 -3.09 -0.40 -0.14
N LYS A 4 -3.86 0.63 0.26
CA LYS A 4 -4.60 0.59 1.54
C LYS A 4 -5.48 -0.64 1.70
N ASN A 5 -5.89 -1.26 0.59
CA ASN A 5 -6.74 -2.44 0.56
C ASN A 5 -5.96 -3.75 0.81
N LEU A 6 -4.62 -3.72 0.78
CA LEU A 6 -3.76 -4.86 1.12
C LEU A 6 -4.02 -5.30 2.56
N GLY A 7 -3.66 -6.55 2.89
CA GLY A 7 -3.95 -7.14 4.20
C GLY A 7 -3.29 -6.38 5.36
N ASP A 8 -2.15 -5.77 5.08
CA ASP A 8 -1.37 -4.93 5.98
C ASP A 8 -1.59 -3.42 5.77
N GLY A 9 -2.37 -3.03 4.77
CA GLY A 9 -2.72 -1.64 4.49
C GLY A 9 -3.56 -0.97 5.58
N SER A 10 -3.79 0.34 5.42
CA SER A 10 -4.51 1.18 6.39
C SER A 10 -6.02 0.95 6.41
N ASN A 11 -6.59 0.34 5.36
CA ASN A 11 -8.00 -0.02 5.29
C ASN A 11 -8.20 -1.31 4.47
N PRO A 12 -7.81 -2.48 5.03
CA PRO A 12 -7.77 -3.74 4.30
C PRO A 12 -9.11 -4.12 3.67
N ASN A 13 -9.10 -4.42 2.38
CA ASN A 13 -10.26 -4.85 1.63
C ASN A 13 -9.84 -5.74 0.45
N ALA A 14 -9.72 -7.04 0.72
CA ALA A 14 -9.28 -8.03 -0.27
C ALA A 14 -10.12 -8.01 -1.57
N SER A 15 -11.42 -7.71 -1.48
CA SER A 15 -12.28 -7.65 -2.68
C SER A 15 -11.96 -6.48 -3.60
N ALA A 16 -11.36 -5.41 -3.06
CA ALA A 16 -11.00 -4.22 -3.83
C ALA A 16 -9.57 -4.27 -4.41
N LEU A 17 -8.80 -5.32 -4.13
CA LEU A 17 -7.49 -5.55 -4.74
C LEU A 17 -7.58 -5.92 -6.21
N THR A 18 -8.70 -6.54 -6.62
CA THR A 18 -8.97 -6.88 -8.02
C THR A 18 -9.92 -5.87 -8.64
N GLN A 19 -9.49 -5.23 -9.71
CA GLN A 19 -10.29 -4.29 -10.50
C GLN A 19 -10.47 -4.84 -11.91
N SER A 20 -11.72 -4.87 -12.36
CA SER A 20 -12.07 -5.35 -13.70
C SER A 20 -12.45 -4.19 -14.59
N GLY A 21 -12.22 -4.34 -15.90
CA GLY A 21 -12.55 -3.34 -16.89
C GLY A 21 -12.74 -3.95 -18.28
N THR A 22 -13.14 -3.10 -19.21
CA THR A 22 -13.19 -3.44 -20.63
C THR A 22 -12.64 -2.28 -21.46
N PHE A 23 -12.14 -2.62 -22.63
CA PHE A 23 -11.87 -1.64 -23.69
C PHE A 23 -12.24 -2.25 -25.04
N THR A 24 -12.33 -1.43 -26.08
CA THR A 24 -12.69 -1.89 -27.42
C THR A 24 -11.52 -1.68 -28.37
N VAL A 25 -11.24 -2.71 -29.17
CA VAL A 25 -10.42 -2.58 -30.37
C VAL A 25 -11.34 -2.53 -31.59
N THR A 26 -11.02 -1.68 -32.55
CA THR A 26 -11.81 -1.55 -33.78
C THR A 26 -10.94 -1.97 -34.96
N ALA A 27 -11.41 -2.99 -35.68
CA ALA A 27 -10.85 -3.40 -36.96
C ALA A 27 -12.03 -3.77 -37.88
N LEU A 28 -12.26 -2.97 -38.92
CA LEU A 28 -13.44 -3.10 -39.79
C LEU A 28 -13.46 -4.44 -40.54
N ASP A 29 -12.29 -4.94 -40.90
CA ASP A 29 -12.11 -6.19 -41.63
C ASP A 29 -11.89 -7.40 -40.71
N GLY A 30 -11.99 -7.21 -39.39
CA GLY A 30 -11.66 -8.25 -38.40
C GLY A 30 -10.26 -8.09 -37.82
N VAL A 31 -10.00 -8.82 -36.72
CA VAL A 31 -8.74 -8.80 -36.00
C VAL A 31 -7.95 -10.06 -36.34
N THR A 32 -6.78 -9.91 -36.96
CA THR A 32 -5.87 -11.03 -37.25
C THR A 32 -4.92 -11.32 -36.08
N THR A 33 -4.35 -10.30 -35.45
CA THR A 33 -3.61 -10.46 -34.19
C THR A 33 -3.99 -9.40 -33.18
N LEU A 34 -4.01 -9.77 -31.90
CA LEU A 34 -4.19 -8.85 -30.79
C LEU A 34 -3.33 -9.30 -29.62
N THR A 35 -2.52 -8.38 -29.11
CA THR A 35 -1.71 -8.59 -27.90
C THR A 35 -1.99 -7.51 -26.88
N VAL A 36 -1.99 -7.88 -25.59
CA VAL A 36 -2.19 -6.97 -24.45
C VAL A 36 -1.16 -7.29 -23.38
N GLY A 37 -0.21 -6.39 -23.14
CA GLY A 37 0.86 -6.59 -22.15
C GLY A 37 1.73 -7.83 -22.42
N GLY A 38 1.75 -8.35 -23.65
CA GLY A 38 2.41 -9.61 -24.01
C GLY A 38 1.50 -10.84 -24.00
N ILE A 39 0.25 -10.75 -23.51
CA ILE A 39 -0.77 -11.80 -23.67
C ILE A 39 -1.26 -11.80 -25.11
N ALA A 40 -1.17 -12.94 -25.80
CA ALA A 40 -1.80 -13.13 -27.10
C ALA A 40 -3.30 -13.38 -26.90
N VAL A 41 -4.14 -12.43 -27.32
CA VAL A 41 -5.60 -12.47 -27.20
C VAL A 41 -6.23 -13.03 -28.49
N VAL A 42 -5.65 -12.70 -29.65
CA VAL A 42 -6.03 -13.24 -30.96
C VAL A 42 -4.75 -13.61 -31.71
N THR A 43 -4.72 -14.80 -32.30
CA THR A 43 -3.63 -15.27 -33.16
C THR A 43 -4.21 -15.84 -34.45
N ALA A 44 -3.75 -15.34 -35.60
CA ALA A 44 -4.21 -15.77 -36.93
C ALA A 44 -5.75 -15.75 -37.07
N GLY A 45 -6.39 -14.68 -36.59
CA GLY A 45 -7.85 -14.48 -36.67
C GLY A 45 -8.66 -15.26 -35.64
N VAL A 46 -8.01 -16.06 -34.79
CA VAL A 46 -8.68 -16.91 -33.80
C VAL A 46 -8.41 -16.40 -32.40
N ALA A 47 -9.48 -16.16 -31.64
CA ALA A 47 -9.38 -15.84 -30.22
C ALA A 47 -8.75 -17.01 -29.46
N THR A 48 -7.76 -16.70 -28.63
CA THR A 48 -7.13 -17.67 -27.74
C THR A 48 -8.07 -18.06 -26.59
N GLY A 49 -7.75 -19.12 -25.83
CA GLY A 49 -8.51 -19.49 -24.63
C GLY A 49 -8.42 -18.41 -23.53
N PHE A 50 -9.48 -18.26 -22.74
CA PHE A 50 -9.54 -17.32 -21.61
C PHE A 50 -10.04 -18.02 -20.33
N PRO A 51 -9.64 -17.55 -19.14
CA PRO A 51 -8.75 -16.41 -18.88
C PRO A 51 -7.27 -16.71 -19.20
N GLN A 52 -6.50 -15.67 -19.45
CA GLN A 52 -5.03 -15.71 -19.55
C GLN A 52 -4.43 -14.65 -18.64
N SER A 53 -3.32 -14.98 -17.97
CA SER A 53 -2.70 -14.08 -16.99
C SER A 53 -1.19 -14.00 -17.18
N ILE A 54 -0.64 -12.86 -16.77
CA ILE A 54 0.80 -12.64 -16.61
C ILE A 54 1.06 -11.99 -15.25
N THR A 55 2.27 -12.21 -14.74
CA THR A 55 2.83 -11.34 -13.70
C THR A 55 3.31 -10.06 -14.35
N THR A 56 2.89 -8.92 -13.81
CA THR A 56 3.29 -7.60 -14.31
C THR A 56 4.74 -7.30 -13.91
N PRO A 57 5.41 -6.32 -14.54
CA PRO A 57 6.76 -5.92 -14.16
C PRO A 57 6.93 -5.58 -12.67
N LEU A 58 5.87 -5.10 -12.01
CA LEU A 58 5.87 -4.80 -10.58
C LEU A 58 5.53 -6.03 -9.69
N GLY A 59 5.07 -7.14 -10.28
CA GLY A 59 4.77 -8.37 -9.52
C GLY A 59 3.29 -8.60 -9.25
N SER A 60 2.43 -7.67 -9.69
CA SER A 60 0.97 -7.82 -9.68
C SER A 60 0.48 -8.76 -10.79
N THR A 61 -0.84 -8.98 -10.90
CA THR A 61 -1.42 -9.89 -11.90
C THR A 61 -2.30 -9.14 -12.89
N LEU A 62 -1.95 -9.16 -14.18
CA LEU A 62 -2.86 -8.78 -15.26
C LEU A 62 -3.51 -10.03 -15.84
N THR A 63 -4.84 -10.03 -15.97
CA THR A 63 -5.61 -11.12 -16.56
C THR A 63 -6.52 -10.61 -17.68
N ILE A 64 -6.42 -11.19 -18.86
CA ILE A 64 -7.42 -11.02 -19.93
C ILE A 64 -8.49 -12.09 -19.73
N THR A 65 -9.71 -11.65 -19.46
CA THR A 65 -10.85 -12.52 -19.10
C THR A 65 -11.73 -12.87 -20.29
N GLY A 66 -11.64 -12.13 -21.39
CA GLY A 66 -12.34 -12.48 -22.62
C GLY A 66 -12.11 -11.51 -23.78
N PHE A 67 -12.50 -11.95 -24.97
CA PHE A 67 -12.57 -11.13 -26.18
C PHE A 67 -13.84 -11.48 -26.97
N ASN A 68 -14.61 -10.46 -27.35
CA ASN A 68 -15.75 -10.60 -28.23
C ASN A 68 -15.38 -10.11 -29.64
N ALA A 69 -15.22 -11.04 -30.58
CA ALA A 69 -14.82 -10.72 -31.95
C ALA A 69 -15.84 -9.86 -32.72
N ALA A 70 -17.12 -9.95 -32.38
CA ALA A 70 -18.17 -9.18 -33.08
C ALA A 70 -18.20 -7.71 -32.64
N SER A 71 -17.94 -7.43 -31.37
CA SER A 71 -17.94 -6.06 -30.82
C SER A 71 -16.54 -5.47 -30.62
N GLY A 72 -15.48 -6.28 -30.75
CA GLY A 72 -14.11 -5.88 -30.46
C GLY A 72 -13.83 -5.67 -28.96
N VAL A 73 -14.76 -6.03 -28.07
CA VAL A 73 -14.60 -5.80 -26.63
C VAL A 73 -13.61 -6.79 -26.04
N VAL A 74 -12.58 -6.27 -25.38
CA VAL A 74 -11.65 -7.02 -24.53
C VAL A 74 -12.05 -6.78 -23.08
N SER A 75 -12.21 -7.86 -22.32
CA SER A 75 -12.43 -7.81 -20.88
C SER A 75 -11.16 -8.19 -20.14
N TYR A 76 -10.85 -7.49 -19.06
CA TYR A 76 -9.66 -7.72 -18.26
C TYR A 76 -9.92 -7.53 -16.77
N SER A 77 -9.00 -8.03 -15.96
CA SER A 77 -8.87 -7.68 -14.54
C SER A 77 -7.40 -7.49 -14.17
N TYR A 78 -7.15 -6.60 -13.23
CA TYR A 78 -5.86 -6.39 -12.59
C TYR A 78 -5.99 -6.66 -11.10
N THR A 79 -5.10 -7.47 -10.54
CA THR A 79 -5.04 -7.74 -9.10
C THR A 79 -3.71 -7.22 -8.55
N LEU A 80 -3.79 -6.27 -7.61
CA LEU A 80 -2.65 -5.84 -6.81
C LEU A 80 -2.30 -6.96 -5.83
N ASN A 81 -1.08 -7.49 -5.91
CA ASN A 81 -0.66 -8.65 -5.11
C ASN A 81 0.08 -8.23 -3.83
N ASP A 82 0.86 -7.15 -3.89
CA ASP A 82 1.70 -6.66 -2.80
C ASP A 82 1.82 -5.13 -2.87
N ASN A 83 2.44 -4.51 -1.88
CA ASN A 83 2.81 -3.10 -1.93
C ASN A 83 4.01 -2.87 -2.86
N GLU A 84 4.10 -1.66 -3.40
CA GLU A 84 5.09 -1.25 -4.39
C GLU A 84 5.93 -0.08 -3.88
N ALA A 85 7.16 0.03 -4.35
CA ALA A 85 8.00 1.16 -4.01
C ALA A 85 7.53 2.43 -4.75
N HIS A 86 6.87 3.33 -4.03
CA HIS A 86 6.44 4.62 -4.54
C HIS A 86 7.54 5.71 -4.46
N PRO A 87 7.52 6.73 -5.36
CA PRO A 87 8.36 7.91 -5.21
C PRO A 87 8.10 8.62 -3.87
N THR A 88 9.16 9.09 -3.21
CA THR A 88 9.02 9.84 -1.95
C THR A 88 8.17 11.09 -2.15
N ALA A 89 7.05 11.18 -1.44
CA ALA A 89 6.14 12.32 -1.46
C ALA A 89 5.55 12.59 -0.07
N ASN A 90 5.10 13.82 0.17
CA ASN A 90 4.36 14.17 1.39
C ASN A 90 2.87 13.87 1.20
N GLY A 91 2.54 12.59 1.09
CA GLY A 91 1.18 12.10 0.90
C GLY A 91 1.07 11.12 -0.26
N ALA A 92 -0.16 10.64 -0.46
CA ALA A 92 -0.44 9.56 -1.39
C ALA A 92 -0.16 10.03 -2.81
N ASN A 93 0.47 9.16 -3.59
CA ASN A 93 0.79 9.37 -4.98
C ASN A 93 0.39 8.14 -5.80
N THR A 94 0.73 8.14 -7.09
CA THR A 94 0.39 7.04 -7.99
C THR A 94 1.62 6.51 -8.70
N LEU A 95 1.73 5.18 -8.75
CA LEU A 95 2.70 4.46 -9.55
C LEU A 95 1.98 3.86 -10.77
N PRO A 96 2.24 4.37 -11.99
CA PRO A 96 1.59 3.87 -13.20
C PRO A 96 2.28 2.62 -13.75
N GLU A 97 1.48 1.62 -14.14
CA GLU A 97 1.86 0.54 -15.05
C GLU A 97 1.17 0.73 -16.40
N GLN A 98 1.90 0.49 -17.49
CA GLN A 98 1.40 0.63 -18.86
C GLN A 98 1.63 -0.67 -19.63
N PHE A 99 0.54 -1.26 -20.11
CA PHE A 99 0.57 -2.50 -20.89
C PHE A 99 0.32 -2.17 -22.35
N ALA A 100 1.30 -2.45 -23.22
CA ALA A 100 1.16 -2.23 -24.65
C ALA A 100 0.00 -3.06 -25.23
N VAL A 101 -0.87 -2.42 -25.99
CA VAL A 101 -1.94 -3.05 -26.78
C VAL A 101 -1.57 -2.91 -28.24
N THR A 102 -1.43 -4.03 -28.95
CA THR A 102 -1.16 -4.01 -30.40
C THR A 102 -2.18 -4.87 -31.11
N VAL A 103 -2.85 -4.30 -32.10
CA VAL A 103 -3.82 -4.99 -32.95
C VAL A 103 -3.38 -4.91 -34.40
N VAL A 104 -3.50 -6.01 -35.13
CA VAL A 104 -3.30 -6.08 -36.58
C VAL A 104 -4.58 -6.61 -37.20
N ASP A 105 -5.12 -5.89 -38.18
CA ASP A 105 -6.30 -6.32 -38.93
C ASP A 105 -5.96 -7.28 -40.07
N ASP A 106 -6.99 -7.78 -40.76
CA ASP A 106 -6.87 -8.76 -41.84
C ASP A 106 -6.17 -8.23 -43.10
N ASN A 107 -6.04 -6.91 -43.24
CA ASN A 107 -5.28 -6.28 -44.33
C ASN A 107 -3.82 -5.95 -43.93
N GLY A 108 -3.44 -6.23 -42.69
CA GLY A 108 -2.09 -6.01 -42.14
C GLY A 108 -1.87 -4.63 -41.53
N THR A 109 -2.91 -3.80 -41.41
CA THR A 109 -2.83 -2.51 -40.74
C THR A 109 -2.65 -2.72 -39.25
N THR A 110 -1.66 -2.04 -38.67
CA THR A 110 -1.34 -2.11 -37.24
C THR A 110 -1.81 -0.86 -36.52
N ALA A 111 -2.50 -1.03 -35.39
CA ALA A 111 -2.77 0.03 -34.43
C ALA A 111 -2.20 -0.33 -33.06
N THR A 112 -1.78 0.69 -32.30
CA THR A 112 -1.20 0.54 -30.97
C THR A 112 -1.91 1.44 -29.96
N GLY A 113 -1.87 1.04 -28.70
CA GLY A 113 -2.37 1.79 -27.56
C GLY A 113 -1.80 1.25 -26.26
N SER A 114 -2.33 1.71 -25.13
CA SER A 114 -1.96 1.21 -23.80
C SER A 114 -3.18 0.93 -22.95
N LEU A 115 -3.07 -0.10 -22.10
CA LEU A 115 -3.90 -0.27 -20.93
C LEU A 115 -3.10 0.24 -19.73
N ASP A 116 -3.60 1.28 -19.09
CA ASP A 116 -2.92 1.95 -17.99
C ASP A 116 -3.56 1.57 -16.65
N VAL A 117 -2.75 1.23 -15.66
CA VAL A 117 -3.17 0.96 -14.29
C VAL A 117 -2.40 1.86 -13.35
N ASN A 118 -3.11 2.61 -12.51
CA ASN A 118 -2.49 3.37 -11.43
C ASN A 118 -2.63 2.58 -10.13
N ILE A 119 -1.49 2.29 -9.50
CA ILE A 119 -1.38 1.84 -8.11
C ILE A 119 -1.33 3.09 -7.25
N VAL A 120 -2.24 3.20 -6.29
CA VAL A 120 -2.34 4.36 -5.40
C VAL A 120 -1.76 3.98 -4.05
N ASP A 121 -0.75 4.75 -3.66
CA ASP A 121 0.02 4.62 -2.44
C ASP A 121 -0.87 4.64 -1.19
N ASP A 122 -0.51 3.85 -0.18
CA ASP A 122 -1.09 3.92 1.16
C ASP A 122 -0.29 4.88 2.05
N LEU A 123 -0.89 5.37 3.14
CA LEU A 123 -0.19 6.29 4.04
C LEU A 123 -0.22 5.80 5.49
N PRO A 124 0.90 6.00 6.22
CA PRO A 124 0.86 5.90 7.66
C PRO A 124 0.01 7.03 8.24
N LYS A 125 -0.61 6.76 9.38
CA LYS A 125 -1.37 7.72 10.17
C LYS A 125 -1.01 7.56 11.65
N GLY A 126 -0.29 8.54 12.16
CA GLY A 126 -0.07 8.73 13.59
C GLY A 126 -1.33 9.26 14.29
N VAL A 127 -1.55 8.81 15.51
CA VAL A 127 -2.61 9.26 16.41
C VAL A 127 -1.97 9.71 17.71
N TYR A 128 -2.43 10.84 18.25
CA TYR A 128 -1.87 11.35 19.50
C TYR A 128 -1.99 10.35 20.64
N ASP A 129 -0.88 10.19 21.35
CA ASP A 129 -0.79 9.32 22.51
C ASP A 129 -1.23 10.02 23.79
N SER A 130 -1.81 9.22 24.67
CA SER A 130 -1.99 9.59 26.07
C SER A 130 -1.76 8.36 26.93
N ASN A 131 -1.23 8.54 28.13
CA ASN A 131 -1.20 7.47 29.12
C ASN A 131 -2.47 7.57 29.97
N ALA A 132 -3.18 6.45 30.15
CA ALA A 132 -4.38 6.41 30.98
C ALA A 132 -4.06 6.55 32.48
N SER A 133 -2.82 6.23 32.88
CA SER A 133 -2.34 6.37 34.25
C SER A 133 -1.54 7.65 34.44
N THR A 134 -1.55 8.16 35.66
CA THR A 134 -0.73 9.30 36.08
C THR A 134 0.43 8.78 36.91
N ALA A 135 1.64 9.28 36.65
CA ALA A 135 2.79 8.98 37.50
C ALA A 135 2.62 9.66 38.86
N SER A 136 2.95 8.97 39.95
CA SER A 136 2.83 9.46 41.32
C SER A 136 3.96 8.92 42.19
N GLU A 137 4.04 9.34 43.45
CA GLU A 137 4.96 8.83 44.46
C GLU A 137 4.84 7.31 44.67
N THR A 138 3.65 6.75 44.41
CA THR A 138 3.36 5.31 44.51
C THR A 138 3.44 4.60 43.17
N GLN A 139 3.53 5.34 42.06
CA GLN A 139 3.67 4.84 40.70
C GLN A 139 4.75 5.62 39.94
N LEU A 140 6.01 5.27 40.23
CA LEU A 140 7.19 5.99 39.72
C LEU A 140 7.48 5.76 38.24
N THR A 141 6.88 4.74 37.63
CA THR A 141 7.13 4.36 36.24
C THR A 141 5.84 4.18 35.46
N LEU A 142 5.79 4.74 34.26
CA LEU A 142 4.75 4.48 33.27
C LEU A 142 5.37 3.80 32.06
N ASN A 143 4.72 2.75 31.56
CA ASN A 143 5.09 2.09 30.32
C ASN A 143 3.97 2.23 29.30
N GLY A 144 4.31 2.19 28.02
CA GLY A 144 3.34 2.19 26.94
C GLY A 144 4.01 1.99 25.59
N ASN A 145 3.23 2.17 24.53
CA ASN A 145 3.73 2.12 23.17
C ASN A 145 3.00 3.17 22.31
N VAL A 146 3.76 4.04 21.64
CA VAL A 146 3.24 5.11 20.77
C VAL A 146 2.70 4.63 19.42
N LEU A 147 2.86 3.35 19.10
CA LEU A 147 2.39 2.75 17.84
C LEU A 147 1.08 1.98 17.99
N SER A 148 0.56 1.84 19.22
CA SER A 148 -0.60 0.96 19.47
C SER A 148 -1.92 1.49 18.92
N ASN A 149 -2.03 2.81 18.76
CA ASN A 149 -3.15 3.53 18.18
C ASN A 149 -2.87 4.01 16.74
N ASP A 150 -1.66 3.76 16.23
CA ASP A 150 -1.21 4.18 14.92
C ASP A 150 -1.55 3.15 13.84
N VAL A 151 -1.55 3.63 12.60
CA VAL A 151 -1.64 2.80 11.40
C VAL A 151 -0.37 3.02 10.58
N GLN A 152 0.41 1.97 10.34
CA GLN A 152 1.68 2.09 9.57
C GLN A 152 1.48 2.18 8.05
N GLY A 153 0.30 1.82 7.55
CA GLY A 153 0.05 1.65 6.11
C GLY A 153 0.61 0.33 5.58
N ALA A 154 0.59 0.16 4.25
CA ALA A 154 1.08 -1.04 3.57
C ALA A 154 2.62 -1.17 3.60
N ASP A 155 3.37 -0.06 3.64
CA ASP A 155 4.84 -0.03 3.69
C ASP A 155 5.43 -0.28 5.08
N ARG A 156 4.94 -1.30 5.78
CA ARG A 156 5.26 -1.50 7.21
C ARG A 156 6.75 -1.64 7.46
N VAL A 157 7.21 -0.99 8.53
CA VAL A 157 8.55 -1.24 9.07
C VAL A 157 8.45 -2.35 10.13
N PRO A 158 9.25 -3.44 10.01
CA PRO A 158 9.28 -4.49 11.02
C PRO A 158 9.65 -3.96 12.41
N LEU A 159 8.86 -4.33 13.42
CA LEU A 159 9.13 -3.99 14.81
C LEU A 159 10.08 -5.02 15.45
N GLY A 160 11.12 -4.55 16.12
CA GLY A 160 12.08 -5.35 16.87
C GLY A 160 12.68 -4.55 18.04
N GLU A 161 13.51 -5.16 18.89
CA GLU A 161 14.07 -4.46 20.06
C GLU A 161 14.74 -3.13 19.71
N ASN A 162 15.42 -3.08 18.55
CA ASN A 162 16.08 -1.88 18.01
C ASN A 162 15.60 -1.53 16.59
N SER A 163 14.40 -1.96 16.22
CA SER A 163 13.82 -1.73 14.88
C SER A 163 12.40 -1.21 14.98
N GLY A 164 12.06 -0.26 14.12
CA GLY A 164 10.73 0.28 13.98
C GLY A 164 10.75 1.69 13.40
N PRO A 165 9.57 2.29 13.16
CA PRO A 165 9.45 3.58 12.48
C PRO A 165 9.80 4.78 13.37
N ILE A 166 10.02 4.57 14.67
CA ILE A 166 10.27 5.65 15.63
C ILE A 166 11.77 5.94 15.70
N THR A 167 12.13 7.22 15.74
CA THR A 167 13.48 7.64 16.13
C THR A 167 13.63 7.48 17.64
N PRO A 168 14.43 6.52 18.14
CA PRO A 168 14.58 6.29 19.57
C PRO A 168 15.30 7.45 20.25
N GLY A 169 15.08 7.62 21.55
CA GLY A 169 15.72 8.68 22.31
C GLY A 169 15.47 8.61 23.81
N THR A 170 16.26 9.38 24.54
CA THR A 170 16.05 9.66 25.97
C THR A 170 15.80 11.15 26.13
N PHE A 171 14.66 11.48 26.74
CA PHE A 171 14.18 12.85 26.88
C PHE A 171 13.97 13.16 28.36
N THR A 172 14.74 14.11 28.89
CA THR A 172 14.58 14.59 30.27
C THR A 172 13.52 15.69 30.29
N GLY A 173 12.41 15.43 30.97
CA GLY A 173 11.38 16.41 31.26
C GLY A 173 11.54 17.01 32.66
N THR A 174 10.58 17.86 33.05
CA THR A 174 10.58 18.58 34.34
C THR A 174 10.58 17.63 35.55
N TYR A 175 9.81 16.54 35.49
CA TYR A 175 9.60 15.67 36.66
C TYR A 175 10.24 14.29 36.51
N GLY A 176 10.88 13.99 35.39
CA GLY A 176 11.30 12.63 35.06
C GLY A 176 11.92 12.50 33.68
N THR A 177 12.23 11.26 33.30
CA THR A 177 12.88 10.94 32.03
C THR A 177 12.05 9.94 31.25
N LEU A 178 11.82 10.22 29.97
CA LEU A 178 11.23 9.32 28.99
C LEU A 178 12.34 8.61 28.20
N VAL A 179 12.33 7.29 28.18
CA VAL A 179 13.10 6.47 27.25
C VAL A 179 12.13 5.92 26.21
N LEU A 180 12.35 6.26 24.94
CA LEU A 180 11.55 5.82 23.79
C LEU A 180 12.41 4.95 22.87
N ASN A 181 11.92 3.75 22.58
CA ASN A 181 12.59 2.77 21.71
C ASN A 181 12.07 2.87 20.27
N ALA A 182 12.82 2.31 19.33
CA ALA A 182 12.51 2.37 17.90
C ALA A 182 11.20 1.65 17.54
N ASN A 183 10.83 0.63 18.31
CA ASN A 183 9.54 -0.09 18.19
C ASN A 183 8.36 0.62 18.86
N GLY A 184 8.54 1.88 19.28
CA GLY A 184 7.53 2.70 19.92
C GLY A 184 7.28 2.41 21.39
N THR A 185 7.85 1.33 21.96
CA THR A 185 7.76 1.12 23.41
C THR A 185 8.48 2.23 24.15
N TYR A 186 7.90 2.66 25.26
CA TYR A 186 8.50 3.68 26.10
C TYR A 186 8.37 3.36 27.58
N THR A 187 9.30 3.92 28.36
CA THR A 187 9.25 3.99 29.82
C THR A 187 9.47 5.43 30.24
N TYR A 188 8.52 6.01 30.98
CA TYR A 188 8.70 7.26 31.69
C TYR A 188 8.99 6.97 33.17
N THR A 189 10.10 7.50 33.69
CA THR A 189 10.52 7.32 35.08
C THR A 189 10.55 8.67 35.80
N LEU A 190 9.82 8.76 36.90
CA LEU A 190 9.77 9.93 37.75
C LEU A 190 11.09 10.11 38.50
N ASN A 191 11.62 11.34 38.52
CA ASN A 191 12.80 11.68 39.30
C ASN A 191 12.38 12.22 40.67
N THR A 192 12.25 11.32 41.65
CA THR A 192 11.83 11.69 43.02
C THR A 192 12.86 12.54 43.77
N SER A 193 14.09 12.61 43.26
CA SER A 193 15.14 13.46 43.82
C SER A 193 15.09 14.90 43.29
N ASP A 194 14.33 15.14 42.21
CA ASP A 194 14.21 16.43 41.55
C ASP A 194 13.58 17.50 42.46
N ALA A 195 14.09 18.73 42.38
CA ALA A 195 13.57 19.84 43.16
C ALA A 195 12.16 20.23 42.74
N ASP A 196 11.87 20.20 41.44
CA ASP A 196 10.55 20.53 40.88
C ASP A 196 9.53 19.47 41.28
N PHE A 197 9.92 18.18 41.32
CA PHE A 197 9.06 17.13 41.84
C PHE A 197 8.74 17.31 43.34
N LYS A 198 9.75 17.61 44.16
CA LYS A 198 9.56 17.88 45.60
C LYS A 198 8.71 19.12 45.86
N ALA A 199 8.77 20.10 44.97
CA ALA A 199 7.99 21.34 45.04
C ALA A 199 6.49 21.14 44.76
N LEU A 200 6.07 19.98 44.24
CA LEU A 200 4.65 19.63 44.12
C LEU A 200 3.95 19.42 45.49
N HIS A 201 4.70 19.49 46.59
CA HIS A 201 4.20 19.47 47.97
C HIS A 201 3.32 18.25 48.35
N GLY A 202 3.47 17.13 47.63
CA GLY A 202 3.02 15.77 48.01
C GLY A 202 1.58 15.68 48.52
N GLY A 203 0.68 15.19 47.67
CA GLY A 203 -0.71 14.94 48.03
C GLY A 203 -1.42 13.86 47.21
N GLY A 204 -0.64 13.00 46.53
CA GLY A 204 -1.13 11.81 45.83
C GLY A 204 -1.43 10.64 46.76
#